data_AF-A0A136LNK9-F1
#
_entry.id   AF-A0A136LNK9-F1
#
_cell.length_a   1.000
_cell.length_b   1.000
_cell.length_c   1.000
_cell.angle_alpha   90.00
_cell.angle_beta   90.00
_cell.angle_gamma   90.00
#
_symmetry.space_group_name_H-M   'P 1'
#
loop_
_entity.id
_entity.type
_entity.pdbx_description
1 polymer ?
#
loop_
_entity_poly.entity_id
_entity_poly.type
_entity_poly.pdbx_seq_one_letter_code
_entity_poly.pdbx_strand_id
1 'polypeptide(L)'
;MVFKLLAFFNLNGGDVTAVQLAGFANTNLSEAHGVQIAGFANTNLGGMNGVQVAGFSNYNNQSGYGVQVAGFGNLQRGDYRGSQFAGFTNIATDKISGSQVSGFFNYAGRVRGTQIGLINYADSVGGVPIGLFSIINKGYHKVEVSADEVFPVNVAFRTGVRKFYTILTAGFKPEKSLEASDTSVWTFGYGIGSSHKLTRGWYLDFDLTSQHVNKGGFTNALSLLNKAYLGFDFQLAKRFSLATGVTFNTYLTRNSYTQYPKLFTYYTPTDHSIKIKNNNLSMWVGARVGLRFL
;
A
#
# COMPACT_ATOMS: atom_id res chain seq x y z
N MET A 1 42.95 9.86 10.90
CA MET A 1 41.94 9.92 11.98
C MET A 1 41.72 11.38 12.33
N VAL A 2 40.61 11.99 11.89
CA VAL A 2 40.33 13.41 12.18
C VAL A 2 39.07 13.47 13.04
N PHE A 3 39.26 13.68 14.35
CA PHE A 3 38.21 14.07 15.27
C PHE A 3 37.88 15.56 14.99
N LYS A 4 36.86 15.85 14.18
CA LYS A 4 36.29 17.20 14.05
C LYS A 4 35.20 17.38 15.11
N LEU A 5 35.59 17.99 16.22
CA LEU A 5 34.75 18.32 17.37
C LEU A 5 33.68 19.38 17.00
N LEU A 6 32.40 19.03 17.15
CA LEU A 6 31.19 19.88 17.35
C LEU A 6 31.20 21.33 16.80
N ALA A 7 31.49 21.53 15.51
CA ALA A 7 31.20 22.80 14.86
C ALA A 7 29.72 22.86 14.41
N PHE A 8 29.12 24.06 14.39
CA PHE A 8 27.77 24.26 13.85
C PHE A 8 27.70 23.77 12.38
N PHE A 9 28.74 24.02 11.59
CA PHE A 9 28.96 23.43 10.27
C PHE A 9 30.25 22.62 10.21
N ASN A 10 30.24 21.49 9.51
CA ASN A 10 31.43 20.67 9.25
C ASN A 10 31.56 20.39 7.74
N LEU A 11 32.48 21.10 7.08
CA LEU A 11 32.83 20.90 5.68
C LEU A 11 34.08 20.03 5.56
N ASN A 12 34.06 18.97 4.74
CA ASN A 12 35.24 18.20 4.36
C ASN A 12 35.40 18.13 2.83
N GLY A 13 36.59 18.50 2.35
CA GLY A 13 36.94 18.41 0.93
C GLY A 13 37.46 17.05 0.50
N GLY A 14 37.93 16.22 1.42
CA GLY A 14 38.42 14.86 1.15
C GLY A 14 37.54 13.78 1.77
N ASP A 15 38.02 12.54 1.73
CA ASP A 15 37.29 11.40 2.27
C ASP A 15 37.12 11.52 3.78
N VAL A 16 35.95 11.10 4.28
CA VAL A 16 35.72 10.91 5.72
C VAL A 16 35.84 9.43 6.03
N THR A 17 36.72 9.08 6.97
CA THR A 17 36.80 7.73 7.54
C THR A 17 36.55 7.79 9.04
N ALA A 18 35.56 7.04 9.53
CA ALA A 18 35.12 6.87 10.92
C ALA A 18 33.87 7.67 11.36
N VAL A 19 34.02 8.90 11.88
CA VAL A 19 32.90 9.63 12.49
C VAL A 19 32.95 11.12 12.15
N GLN A 20 31.81 11.69 11.75
CA GLN A 20 31.62 13.12 11.52
C GLN A 20 30.38 13.60 12.26
N LEU A 21 30.56 14.57 13.16
CA LEU A 21 29.49 15.15 13.97
C LEU A 21 29.42 16.66 13.69
N ALA A 22 28.20 17.20 13.53
CA ALA A 22 27.95 18.64 13.44
C ALA A 22 26.68 19.04 14.20
N GLY A 23 26.70 20.25 14.75
CA GLY A 23 25.54 20.83 15.45
C GLY A 23 24.37 21.12 14.50
N PHE A 24 24.66 21.59 13.27
CA PHE A 24 23.65 21.90 12.27
C PHE A 24 23.86 21.07 10.99
N ALA A 25 25.00 21.17 10.30
CA ALA A 25 25.17 20.44 9.04
C ALA A 25 26.58 19.89 8.77
N ASN A 26 26.63 18.69 8.17
CA ASN A 26 27.83 18.10 7.58
C ASN A 26 27.75 18.22 6.04
N THR A 27 28.84 18.63 5.40
CA THR A 27 28.99 18.61 3.94
C THR A 27 30.31 17.95 3.56
N ASN A 28 30.27 16.88 2.78
CA ASN A 28 31.45 16.24 2.20
C ASN A 28 31.44 16.34 0.68
N LEU A 29 32.57 16.75 0.11
CA LEU A 29 32.74 16.85 -1.33
C LEU A 29 33.18 15.52 -1.98
N SER A 30 33.65 14.56 -1.18
CA SER A 30 34.13 13.24 -1.60
C SER A 30 33.34 12.10 -0.93
N GLU A 31 33.90 10.88 -0.93
CA GLU A 31 33.34 9.69 -0.30
C GLU A 31 33.29 9.80 1.23
N ALA A 32 32.20 9.30 1.82
CA ALA A 32 32.03 9.22 3.26
C ALA A 32 31.91 7.75 3.71
N HIS A 33 32.84 7.30 4.55
CA HIS A 33 32.88 5.95 5.12
C HIS A 33 32.79 6.02 6.65
N GLY A 34 31.65 5.64 7.21
CA GLY A 34 31.44 5.59 8.65
C GLY A 34 30.12 6.21 9.11
N VAL A 35 30.16 6.96 10.22
CA VAL A 35 28.97 7.54 10.87
C VAL A 35 28.96 9.05 10.68
N GLN A 36 27.89 9.59 10.09
CA GLN A 36 27.63 11.02 10.01
C GLN A 36 26.38 11.38 10.81
N ILE A 37 26.50 12.35 11.71
CA ILE A 37 25.37 12.85 12.51
C ILE A 37 25.35 14.38 12.44
N ALA A 38 24.19 14.94 12.09
CA ALA A 38 23.97 16.38 12.05
C ALA A 38 22.61 16.74 12.67
N GLY A 39 22.53 17.89 13.35
CA GLY A 39 21.26 18.37 13.91
C GLY A 39 20.22 18.74 12.85
N PHE A 40 20.64 19.15 11.64
CA PHE A 40 19.75 19.51 10.55
C PHE A 40 20.00 18.66 9.29
N ALA A 41 21.19 18.70 8.69
CA ALA A 41 21.42 18.03 7.40
C ALA A 41 22.81 17.40 7.21
N ASN A 42 22.86 16.27 6.49
CA ASN A 42 24.10 15.73 5.93
C ASN A 42 24.04 15.75 4.40
N THR A 43 25.11 16.23 3.76
CA THR A 43 25.22 16.33 2.30
C THR A 43 26.54 15.71 1.85
N ASN A 44 26.50 14.66 1.03
CA ASN A 44 27.68 14.08 0.39
C ASN A 44 27.57 14.23 -1.14
N LEU A 45 28.58 14.84 -1.76
CA LEU A 45 28.70 14.89 -3.23
C LEU A 45 29.30 13.60 -3.81
N GLY A 46 30.02 12.83 -2.99
CA GLY A 46 30.40 11.45 -3.26
C GLY A 46 29.37 10.44 -2.74
N GLY A 47 29.80 9.19 -2.63
CA GLY A 47 29.05 8.11 -2.02
C GLY A 47 29.05 8.16 -0.50
N MET A 48 28.13 7.41 0.11
CA MET A 48 28.03 7.26 1.56
C MET A 48 27.93 5.77 1.91
N ASN A 49 28.85 5.34 2.76
CA ASN A 49 29.07 3.96 3.14
C ASN A 49 29.08 3.86 4.67
N GLY A 50 27.91 3.61 5.26
CA GLY A 50 27.75 3.52 6.71
C GLY A 50 26.41 4.05 7.23
N VAL A 51 26.43 4.85 8.29
CA VAL A 51 25.21 5.36 8.97
C VAL A 51 25.15 6.88 8.85
N GLN A 52 24.03 7.40 8.38
CA GLN A 52 23.80 8.83 8.20
C GLN A 52 22.54 9.25 8.95
N VAL A 53 22.65 10.16 9.92
CA VAL A 53 21.54 10.61 10.77
C VAL A 53 21.45 12.13 10.73
N ALA A 54 20.27 12.65 10.38
CA ALA A 54 20.00 14.08 10.32
C ALA A 54 18.64 14.41 10.97
N GLY A 55 18.55 15.54 11.67
CA GLY A 55 17.27 16.01 12.20
C GLY A 55 16.26 16.40 11.11
N PHE A 56 16.71 16.83 9.94
CA PHE A 56 15.86 17.17 8.79
C PHE A 56 16.13 16.29 7.57
N SER A 57 17.32 16.34 6.96
CA SER A 57 17.55 15.63 5.69
C SER A 57 18.95 15.06 5.47
N ASN A 58 19.00 13.96 4.73
CA ASN A 58 20.25 13.42 4.19
C ASN A 58 20.24 13.49 2.65
N TYR A 59 21.37 13.85 2.05
CA TYR A 59 21.58 13.88 0.60
C TYR A 59 22.87 13.18 0.22
N ASN A 60 22.81 12.26 -0.75
CA ASN A 60 23.99 11.72 -1.42
C ASN A 60 23.83 11.79 -2.93
N ASN A 61 24.86 12.30 -3.60
CA ASN A 61 24.86 12.46 -5.05
C ASN A 61 25.32 11.19 -5.80
N GLN A 62 26.19 10.36 -5.20
CA GLN A 62 26.63 9.09 -5.80
C GLN A 62 26.08 7.89 -5.02
N SER A 63 26.42 6.69 -5.49
CA SER A 63 25.98 5.42 -4.92
C SER A 63 26.42 5.25 -3.47
N GLY A 64 25.66 4.48 -2.70
CA GLY A 64 25.97 4.27 -1.28
C GLY A 64 25.43 2.97 -0.72
N TYR A 65 25.95 2.59 0.45
CA TYR A 65 25.41 1.50 1.24
C TYR A 65 25.26 1.85 2.71
N GLY A 66 24.22 1.32 3.35
CA GLY A 66 24.04 1.39 4.79
C GLY A 66 22.68 1.92 5.23
N VAL A 67 22.65 2.75 6.28
CA VAL A 67 21.41 3.22 6.93
C VAL A 67 21.34 4.74 6.90
N GLN A 68 20.23 5.27 6.40
CA GLN A 68 19.90 6.68 6.42
C GLN A 68 18.69 6.92 7.32
N VAL A 69 18.80 7.87 8.24
CA VAL A 69 17.71 8.30 9.11
C VAL A 69 17.60 9.82 9.06
N ALA A 70 16.41 10.32 8.72
CA ALA A 70 16.12 11.74 8.62
C ALA A 70 14.76 12.08 9.25
N GLY A 71 14.66 13.21 9.94
CA GLY A 71 13.35 13.65 10.46
C GLY A 71 12.35 13.99 9.35
N PHE A 72 12.80 14.60 8.24
CA PHE A 72 11.96 14.91 7.08
C PHE A 72 12.20 13.93 5.92
N GLY A 73 13.43 13.85 5.38
CA GLY A 73 13.64 12.97 4.24
C GLY A 73 15.06 12.67 3.80
N ASN A 74 15.19 11.58 3.02
CA ASN A 74 16.46 11.14 2.43
C ASN A 74 16.39 11.25 0.90
N LEU A 75 17.40 11.84 0.27
CA LEU A 75 17.55 11.93 -1.18
C LEU A 75 18.85 11.26 -1.62
N GLN A 76 18.72 10.28 -2.51
CA GLN A 76 19.80 9.43 -2.96
C GLN A 76 19.76 9.37 -4.48
N ARG A 77 20.75 9.97 -5.15
CA ARG A 77 20.74 10.06 -6.61
C ARG A 77 21.20 8.76 -7.28
N GLY A 78 22.37 8.25 -6.87
CA GLY A 78 22.90 6.98 -7.37
C GLY A 78 22.28 5.74 -6.73
N ASP A 79 22.79 4.57 -7.11
CA ASP A 79 22.35 3.27 -6.58
C ASP A 79 22.54 3.17 -5.06
N TYR A 80 21.54 2.63 -4.37
CA TYR A 80 21.57 2.49 -2.91
C TYR A 80 21.35 1.05 -2.46
N ARG A 81 22.16 0.60 -1.50
CA ARG A 81 21.98 -0.69 -0.85
C ARG A 81 21.83 -0.51 0.65
N GLY A 82 20.62 -0.71 1.17
CA GLY A 82 20.35 -0.63 2.60
C GLY A 82 18.99 -0.02 2.91
N SER A 83 18.88 0.62 4.07
CA SER A 83 17.59 1.09 4.60
C SER A 83 17.56 2.61 4.72
N GLN A 84 16.45 3.20 4.31
CA GLN A 84 16.17 4.63 4.46
C GLN A 84 14.93 4.80 5.35
N PHE A 85 15.05 5.59 6.39
CA PHE A 85 13.99 5.94 7.33
C PHE A 85 13.79 7.45 7.34
N ALA A 86 12.57 7.90 7.10
CA ALA A 86 12.21 9.31 7.05
C ALA A 86 10.87 9.56 7.75
N GLY A 87 10.71 10.71 8.39
CA GLY A 87 9.37 11.10 8.87
C GLY A 87 8.40 11.36 7.73
N PHE A 88 8.87 11.94 6.61
CA PHE A 88 8.00 12.33 5.50
C PHE A 88 8.31 11.61 4.19
N THR A 89 9.55 11.68 3.67
CA THR A 89 9.85 11.18 2.31
C THR A 89 11.21 10.50 2.14
N ASN A 90 11.25 9.44 1.32
CA ASN A 90 12.51 8.88 0.80
C ASN A 90 12.48 8.90 -0.73
N ILE A 91 13.54 9.40 -1.35
CA ILE A 91 13.68 9.49 -2.81
C ILE A 91 14.99 8.83 -3.22
N ALA A 92 14.91 7.79 -4.04
CA ALA A 92 16.05 7.16 -4.70
C ALA A 92 15.87 7.28 -6.22
N THR A 93 16.66 8.08 -6.93
CA THR A 93 16.37 8.29 -8.37
C THR A 93 16.68 7.07 -9.24
N ASP A 94 17.64 6.25 -8.81
CA ASP A 94 18.06 5.02 -9.50
C ASP A 94 17.52 3.75 -8.81
N LYS A 95 18.40 2.78 -8.51
CA LYS A 95 18.02 1.50 -7.92
C LYS A 95 18.24 1.52 -6.40
N ILE A 96 17.27 0.97 -5.67
CA ILE A 96 17.42 0.64 -4.26
C ILE A 96 17.34 -0.87 -4.04
N SER A 97 18.30 -1.42 -3.30
CA SER A 97 18.29 -2.80 -2.80
C SER A 97 18.22 -2.79 -1.28
N GLY A 98 17.00 -2.79 -0.75
CA GLY A 98 16.71 -2.73 0.68
C GLY A 98 15.35 -2.10 0.95
N SER A 99 15.23 -1.28 2.00
CA SER A 99 13.93 -0.80 2.50
C SER A 99 13.84 0.73 2.49
N GLN A 100 12.70 1.26 2.07
CA GLN A 100 12.33 2.67 2.27
C GLN A 100 11.12 2.73 3.19
N VAL A 101 11.26 3.39 4.34
CA VAL A 101 10.18 3.58 5.30
C VAL A 101 9.99 5.09 5.51
N SER A 102 8.81 5.58 5.19
CA SER A 102 8.43 6.99 5.35
C SER A 102 7.01 7.11 5.87
N GLY A 103 6.68 8.23 6.51
CA GLY A 103 5.29 8.49 6.93
C GLY A 103 4.36 8.78 5.75
N PHE A 104 4.89 9.40 4.67
CA PHE A 104 4.07 9.87 3.56
C PHE A 104 4.45 9.26 2.21
N PHE A 105 5.66 9.49 1.71
CA PHE A 105 5.99 9.17 0.31
C PHE A 105 7.34 8.46 0.13
N ASN A 106 7.34 7.36 -0.61
CA ASN A 106 8.58 6.74 -1.10
C ASN A 106 8.62 6.76 -2.63
N TYR A 107 9.73 7.20 -3.20
CA TYR A 107 10.03 7.14 -4.63
C TYR A 107 11.31 6.35 -4.88
N ALA A 108 11.26 5.46 -5.87
CA ALA A 108 12.44 4.77 -6.37
C ALA A 108 12.35 4.49 -7.88
N GLY A 109 13.45 4.52 -8.62
CA GLY A 109 13.47 3.98 -9.98
C GLY A 109 13.17 2.47 -9.97
N ARG A 110 14.05 1.67 -9.36
CA ARG A 110 13.88 0.21 -9.21
C ARG A 110 14.09 -0.24 -7.78
N VAL A 111 13.13 -0.97 -7.22
CA VAL A 111 13.19 -1.47 -5.84
C VAL A 111 13.42 -2.98 -5.82
N ARG A 112 14.51 -3.42 -5.20
CA ARG A 112 14.72 -4.80 -4.77
C ARG A 112 14.61 -4.88 -3.25
N GLY A 113 13.37 -4.85 -2.76
CA GLY A 113 13.05 -4.88 -1.33
C GLY A 113 11.69 -4.24 -1.07
N THR A 114 11.56 -3.55 0.05
CA THR A 114 10.26 -3.12 0.58
C THR A 114 10.13 -1.60 0.61
N GLN A 115 8.95 -1.07 0.28
CA GLN A 115 8.60 0.32 0.56
C GLN A 115 7.43 0.33 1.55
N ILE A 116 7.48 1.20 2.55
CA ILE A 116 6.41 1.39 3.54
C ILE A 116 6.15 2.88 3.66
N GLY A 117 4.95 3.32 3.33
CA GLY A 117 4.52 4.71 3.41
C GLY A 117 3.10 4.87 2.89
N LEU A 118 2.49 6.04 3.08
CA LEU A 118 1.12 6.29 2.60
C LEU A 118 1.03 6.10 1.08
N ILE A 119 2.02 6.63 0.35
CA ILE A 119 2.15 6.51 -1.09
C ILE A 119 3.53 5.94 -1.43
N ASN A 120 3.55 4.89 -2.25
CA ASN A 120 4.78 4.35 -2.83
C ASN A 120 4.73 4.49 -4.35
N TYR A 121 5.82 4.97 -4.94
CA TYR A 121 5.98 5.07 -6.38
C TYR A 121 7.29 4.41 -6.82
N ALA A 122 7.22 3.57 -7.84
CA ALA A 122 8.43 3.10 -8.53
C ALA A 122 8.16 2.66 -9.97
N ASP A 123 9.20 2.61 -10.81
CA ASP A 123 9.07 1.96 -12.12
C ASP A 123 8.88 0.44 -11.97
N SER A 124 9.62 -0.20 -11.05
CA SER A 124 9.48 -1.62 -10.76
C SER A 124 9.84 -1.97 -9.32
N VAL A 125 9.13 -2.95 -8.74
CA VAL A 125 9.36 -3.45 -7.38
C VAL A 125 9.41 -4.98 -7.38
N GLY A 126 10.52 -5.55 -6.91
CA GLY A 126 10.70 -7.00 -6.73
C GLY A 126 10.26 -7.53 -5.37
N GLY A 127 10.08 -6.66 -4.38
CA GLY A 127 9.57 -7.00 -3.04
C GLY A 127 8.14 -6.52 -2.84
N VAL A 128 7.88 -5.76 -1.78
CA VAL A 128 6.54 -5.42 -1.31
C VAL A 128 6.41 -3.91 -1.06
N PRO A 129 5.51 -3.19 -1.74
CA PRO A 129 5.20 -1.79 -1.45
C PRO A 129 3.93 -1.69 -0.60
N ILE A 130 4.08 -1.58 0.72
CA ILE A 130 2.98 -1.42 1.68
C ILE A 130 2.59 0.05 1.76
N GLY A 131 1.35 0.37 1.42
CA GLY A 131 0.83 1.72 1.53
C GLY A 131 -0.66 1.80 1.27
N LEU A 132 -1.21 3.02 1.41
CA LEU A 132 -2.58 3.30 0.97
C LEU A 132 -2.67 3.25 -0.56
N PHE A 133 -1.64 3.78 -1.23
CA PHE A 133 -1.49 3.71 -2.68
C PHE A 133 -0.08 3.28 -3.07
N SER A 134 0.04 2.25 -3.89
CA SER A 134 1.33 1.78 -4.42
C SER A 134 1.27 1.77 -5.93
N ILE A 135 1.82 2.81 -6.56
CA ILE A 135 1.80 3.00 -8.02
C ILE A 135 3.13 2.50 -8.59
N ILE A 136 3.12 1.27 -9.08
CA ILE A 136 4.33 0.63 -9.63
C ILE A 136 4.17 0.48 -11.14
N ASN A 137 4.90 1.22 -11.98
CA ASN A 137 4.62 1.27 -13.43
C ASN A 137 4.59 -0.11 -14.11
N LYS A 138 5.59 -0.96 -13.81
CA LYS A 138 5.68 -2.36 -14.29
C LYS A 138 5.10 -3.36 -13.28
N GLY A 139 4.12 -2.90 -12.51
CA GLY A 139 3.48 -3.62 -11.42
C GLY A 139 2.26 -4.43 -11.84
N TYR A 140 1.42 -4.74 -10.84
CA TYR A 140 0.15 -5.41 -11.00
C TYR A 140 -0.98 -4.37 -10.96
N HIS A 141 -1.58 -4.14 -12.13
CA HIS A 141 -2.73 -3.25 -12.30
C HIS A 141 -3.86 -4.01 -12.94
N LYS A 142 -5.01 -4.09 -12.28
CA LYS A 142 -6.19 -4.79 -12.81
C LYS A 142 -7.44 -4.00 -12.51
N VAL A 143 -8.28 -3.85 -13.53
CA VAL A 143 -9.68 -3.50 -13.32
C VAL A 143 -10.49 -4.80 -13.37
N GLU A 144 -11.39 -4.97 -12.42
CA GLU A 144 -12.29 -6.12 -12.32
C GLU A 144 -13.73 -5.64 -12.40
N VAL A 145 -14.55 -6.37 -13.14
CA VAL A 145 -16.01 -6.33 -13.05
C VAL A 145 -16.46 -7.68 -12.53
N SER A 146 -17.18 -7.71 -11.41
CA SER A 146 -17.57 -8.96 -10.76
C SER A 146 -18.98 -8.95 -10.22
N ALA A 147 -19.53 -10.14 -10.03
CA ALA A 147 -20.79 -10.38 -9.35
C ALA A 147 -20.55 -11.26 -8.12
N ASP A 148 -21.29 -10.99 -7.04
CA ASP A 148 -21.36 -11.82 -5.86
C ASP A 148 -22.79 -11.87 -5.30
N GLU A 149 -23.00 -12.60 -4.21
CA GLU A 149 -24.34 -12.82 -3.63
C GLU A 149 -25.02 -11.55 -3.09
N VAL A 150 -24.26 -10.49 -2.79
CA VAL A 150 -24.79 -9.22 -2.27
C VAL A 150 -24.95 -8.20 -3.38
N PHE A 151 -23.93 -8.06 -4.23
CA PHE A 151 -23.88 -7.07 -5.29
C PHE A 151 -23.75 -7.77 -6.65
N PRO A 152 -24.78 -7.68 -7.53
CA PRO A 152 -24.71 -8.28 -8.87
C PRO A 152 -23.71 -7.55 -9.77
N VAL A 153 -23.36 -6.30 -9.47
CA VAL A 153 -22.36 -5.52 -10.20
C VAL A 153 -21.38 -4.90 -9.21
N ASN A 154 -20.11 -5.26 -9.33
CA ASN A 154 -18.99 -4.65 -8.63
C ASN A 154 -17.93 -4.25 -9.64
N VAL A 155 -17.24 -3.15 -9.33
CA VAL A 155 -16.05 -2.70 -10.04
C VAL A 155 -14.94 -2.55 -9.03
N ALA A 156 -13.76 -3.10 -9.33
CA ALA A 156 -12.59 -2.95 -8.48
C ALA A 156 -11.34 -2.60 -9.27
N PHE A 157 -10.54 -1.68 -8.74
CA PHE A 157 -9.22 -1.35 -9.24
C PHE A 157 -8.15 -1.84 -8.27
N ARG A 158 -7.21 -2.64 -8.78
CA ARG A 158 -6.08 -3.21 -8.03
C ARG A 158 -4.79 -2.57 -8.50
N THR A 159 -3.94 -2.13 -7.58
CA THR A 159 -2.65 -1.49 -7.89
C THR A 159 -1.55 -1.90 -6.92
N GLY A 160 -0.33 -2.05 -7.41
CA GLY A 160 0.84 -2.47 -6.63
C GLY A 160 1.66 -3.54 -7.33
N VAL A 161 1.91 -4.66 -6.65
CA VAL A 161 2.59 -5.84 -7.21
C VAL A 161 1.81 -7.10 -6.86
N ARG A 162 2.03 -8.21 -7.57
CA ARG A 162 1.33 -9.48 -7.28
C ARG A 162 1.52 -9.96 -5.83
N LYS A 163 2.67 -9.70 -5.22
CA LYS A 163 2.94 -10.07 -3.81
C LYS A 163 2.09 -9.27 -2.82
N PHE A 164 1.71 -8.04 -3.17
CA PHE A 164 0.88 -7.15 -2.37
C PHE A 164 0.33 -6.02 -3.24
N TYR A 165 -0.98 -5.93 -3.31
CA TYR A 165 -1.69 -4.86 -3.98
C TYR A 165 -2.80 -4.31 -3.08
N THR A 166 -3.16 -3.06 -3.33
CA THR A 166 -4.33 -2.43 -2.73
C THR A 166 -5.52 -2.54 -3.68
N ILE A 167 -6.73 -2.53 -3.14
CA ILE A 167 -7.97 -2.71 -3.88
C ILE A 167 -8.89 -1.54 -3.54
N LEU A 168 -9.31 -0.78 -4.54
CA LEU A 168 -10.45 0.12 -4.45
C LEU A 168 -11.63 -0.60 -5.07
N THR A 169 -12.76 -0.70 -4.36
CA THR A 169 -13.94 -1.43 -4.85
C THR A 169 -15.19 -0.59 -4.66
N ALA A 170 -16.11 -0.70 -5.61
CA ALA A 170 -17.46 -0.18 -5.52
C ALA A 170 -18.45 -1.21 -6.04
N GLY A 171 -19.64 -1.26 -5.45
CA GLY A 171 -20.69 -2.20 -5.82
C GLY A 171 -22.03 -1.51 -5.93
N PHE A 172 -22.88 -2.03 -6.81
CA PHE A 172 -24.21 -1.52 -7.04
C PHE A 172 -25.21 -2.66 -7.18
N LYS A 173 -26.32 -2.55 -6.47
CA LYS A 173 -27.47 -3.43 -6.59
C LYS A 173 -28.70 -2.59 -6.93
N PRO A 174 -29.25 -2.73 -8.15
CA PRO A 174 -30.52 -2.09 -8.50
C PRO A 174 -31.65 -2.78 -7.74
N GLU A 175 -32.42 -2.02 -6.94
CA GLU A 175 -33.72 -2.47 -6.46
C GLU A 175 -34.76 -2.12 -7.53
N LYS A 176 -35.37 -3.13 -8.16
CA LYS A 176 -36.56 -2.95 -9.00
C LYS A 176 -37.78 -3.22 -8.12
N SER A 177 -38.40 -2.19 -7.59
CA SER A 177 -39.72 -2.28 -6.98
C SER A 177 -40.60 -1.16 -7.51
N LEU A 178 -41.89 -1.46 -7.69
CA LEU A 178 -42.94 -0.49 -8.04
C LEU A 178 -43.31 0.39 -6.84
N GLU A 179 -42.72 0.15 -5.66
CA GLU A 179 -42.89 0.96 -4.46
C GLU A 179 -41.89 2.13 -4.41
N ALA A 180 -42.39 3.35 -4.19
CA ALA A 180 -41.60 4.59 -4.13
C ALA A 180 -40.58 4.64 -2.97
N SER A 181 -40.61 3.66 -2.06
CA SER A 181 -39.76 3.55 -0.86
C SER A 181 -38.49 2.71 -1.06
N ASP A 182 -38.41 1.90 -2.13
CA ASP A 182 -37.22 1.08 -2.40
C ASP A 182 -36.19 1.88 -3.18
N THR A 183 -34.96 1.83 -2.68
CA THR A 183 -33.87 2.70 -3.13
C THR A 183 -32.65 1.86 -3.39
N SER A 184 -31.93 2.18 -4.47
CA SER A 184 -30.76 1.43 -4.88
C SER A 184 -29.73 1.29 -3.76
N VAL A 185 -29.13 0.11 -3.66
CA VAL A 185 -28.10 -0.19 -2.68
C VAL A 185 -26.74 -0.07 -3.34
N TRP A 186 -25.81 0.60 -2.70
CA TRP A 186 -24.47 0.78 -3.24
C TRP A 186 -23.42 0.68 -2.14
N THR A 187 -22.20 0.38 -2.54
CA THR A 187 -21.07 0.27 -1.62
C THR A 187 -19.80 0.82 -2.22
N PHE A 188 -18.89 1.25 -1.37
CA PHE A 188 -17.51 1.57 -1.71
C PHE A 188 -16.62 1.05 -0.60
N GLY A 189 -15.40 0.67 -0.95
CA GLY A 189 -14.51 0.02 -0.02
C GLY A 189 -13.06 0.04 -0.43
N TYR A 190 -12.24 -0.35 0.53
CA TYR A 190 -10.81 -0.48 0.40
C TYR A 190 -10.38 -1.89 0.83
N GLY A 191 -9.31 -2.39 0.24
CA GLY A 191 -8.77 -3.70 0.58
C GLY A 191 -7.32 -3.86 0.20
N ILE A 192 -6.81 -5.03 0.57
CA ILE A 192 -5.47 -5.49 0.24
C ILE A 192 -5.55 -6.93 -0.26
N GLY A 193 -4.60 -7.33 -1.08
CA GLY A 193 -4.54 -8.71 -1.53
C GLY A 193 -3.18 -9.13 -2.04
N SER A 194 -3.09 -10.42 -2.35
CA SER A 194 -1.92 -11.06 -2.94
C SER A 194 -2.36 -12.11 -3.96
N SER A 195 -1.55 -12.27 -5.00
CA SER A 195 -1.79 -13.17 -6.13
C SER A 195 -0.54 -14.02 -6.35
N HIS A 196 -0.61 -15.29 -5.92
CA HIS A 196 0.48 -16.24 -6.03
C HIS A 196 0.38 -17.02 -7.32
N LYS A 197 1.45 -17.02 -8.13
CA LYS A 197 1.49 -17.78 -9.39
C LYS A 197 1.68 -19.26 -9.07
N LEU A 198 0.70 -20.10 -9.44
CA LEU A 198 0.80 -21.55 -9.31
C LEU A 198 1.49 -22.17 -10.53
N THR A 199 0.97 -21.89 -11.72
CA THR A 199 1.55 -22.32 -13.00
C THR A 199 1.36 -21.24 -14.05
N ARG A 200 1.70 -21.53 -15.31
CA ARG A 200 1.49 -20.59 -16.42
C ARG A 200 -0.01 -20.31 -16.58
N GLY A 201 -0.41 -19.07 -16.31
CA GLY A 201 -1.78 -18.60 -16.48
C GLY A 201 -2.74 -18.92 -15.33
N TRP A 202 -2.25 -19.52 -14.24
CA TRP A 202 -3.06 -19.85 -13.07
C TRP A 202 -2.48 -19.17 -11.84
N TYR A 203 -3.31 -18.37 -11.18
CA TYR A 203 -2.94 -17.64 -9.99
C TYR A 203 -3.93 -17.96 -8.85
N LEU A 204 -3.40 -18.03 -7.63
CA LEU A 204 -4.17 -18.16 -6.41
C LEU A 204 -4.19 -16.80 -5.71
N ASP A 205 -5.38 -16.27 -5.49
CA ASP A 205 -5.59 -14.95 -4.94
C ASP A 205 -6.17 -15.02 -3.54
N PHE A 206 -5.67 -14.12 -2.70
CA PHE A 206 -6.17 -13.84 -1.37
C PHE A 206 -6.47 -12.34 -1.29
N ASP A 207 -7.74 -11.97 -1.13
CA ASP A 207 -8.13 -10.56 -0.94
C ASP A 207 -8.82 -10.38 0.42
N LEU A 208 -8.53 -9.28 1.11
CA LEU A 208 -9.29 -8.79 2.26
C LEU A 208 -9.84 -7.41 1.92
N THR A 209 -11.16 -7.23 2.02
CA THR A 209 -11.81 -5.94 1.72
C THR A 209 -12.74 -5.53 2.84
N SER A 210 -12.90 -4.23 3.02
CA SER A 210 -13.87 -3.61 3.91
C SER A 210 -14.65 -2.56 3.14
N GLN A 211 -15.98 -2.66 3.15
CA GLN A 211 -16.86 -1.89 2.29
C GLN A 211 -17.98 -1.26 3.12
N HIS A 212 -18.27 0.02 2.91
CA HIS A 212 -19.39 0.69 3.56
C HIS A 212 -20.63 0.55 2.69
N VAL A 213 -21.70 -0.04 3.22
CA VAL A 213 -22.94 -0.33 2.48
C VAL A 213 -23.97 0.77 2.75
N ASN A 214 -24.64 1.22 1.69
CA ASN A 214 -25.62 2.31 1.76
C ASN A 214 -26.92 1.91 1.05
N LYS A 215 -28.07 2.24 1.65
CA LYS A 215 -29.38 2.18 1.00
C LYS A 215 -29.83 3.60 0.64
N GLY A 216 -30.01 3.90 -0.65
CA GLY A 216 -30.34 5.24 -1.11
C GLY A 216 -29.20 6.24 -0.84
N GLY A 217 -29.42 7.18 0.08
CA GLY A 217 -28.40 8.17 0.47
C GLY A 217 -27.25 7.56 1.29
N PHE A 218 -26.23 8.39 1.55
CA PHE A 218 -25.12 7.99 2.42
C PHE A 218 -25.61 7.71 3.84
N THR A 219 -25.27 6.53 4.37
CA THR A 219 -25.69 6.09 5.70
C THR A 219 -24.63 6.46 6.72
N ASN A 220 -25.00 7.27 7.73
CA ASN A 220 -24.11 7.67 8.83
C ASN A 220 -23.99 6.60 9.94
N ALA A 221 -24.82 5.56 9.90
CA ALA A 221 -24.72 4.44 10.81
C ALA A 221 -23.60 3.48 10.40
N LEU A 222 -23.11 2.69 11.37
CA LEU A 222 -22.15 1.62 11.10
C LEU A 222 -22.80 0.59 10.17
N SER A 223 -22.25 0.42 8.96
CA SER A 223 -22.73 -0.50 7.93
C SER A 223 -21.53 -1.07 7.16
N LEU A 224 -20.77 -1.94 7.81
CA LEU A 224 -19.47 -2.38 7.30
C LEU A 224 -19.51 -3.84 6.86
N LEU A 225 -19.37 -4.07 5.56
CA LEU A 225 -19.25 -5.38 4.93
C LEU A 225 -17.78 -5.71 4.70
N ASN A 226 -17.23 -6.64 5.48
CA ASN A 226 -15.89 -7.16 5.29
C ASN A 226 -15.95 -8.49 4.54
N LYS A 227 -15.06 -8.66 3.57
CA LYS A 227 -14.97 -9.89 2.78
C LYS A 227 -13.54 -10.40 2.77
N ALA A 228 -13.36 -11.66 3.14
CA ALA A 228 -12.14 -12.43 2.92
C ALA A 228 -12.36 -13.36 1.73
N TYR A 229 -11.64 -13.15 0.64
CA TYR A 229 -11.75 -13.92 -0.61
C TYR A 229 -10.56 -14.84 -0.77
N LEU A 230 -10.86 -16.08 -1.17
CA LEU A 230 -9.90 -17.05 -1.64
C LEU A 230 -10.37 -17.57 -3.00
N GLY A 231 -9.56 -17.42 -4.04
CA GLY A 231 -9.97 -17.87 -5.37
C GLY A 231 -8.85 -18.00 -6.37
N PHE A 232 -9.22 -18.42 -7.56
CA PHE A 232 -8.33 -18.56 -8.70
C PHE A 232 -8.53 -17.43 -9.70
N ASP A 233 -7.44 -17.02 -10.34
CA ASP A 233 -7.45 -16.12 -11.49
C ASP A 233 -6.81 -16.83 -12.69
N PHE A 234 -7.63 -17.09 -13.70
CA PHE A 234 -7.28 -17.82 -14.92
C PHE A 234 -6.99 -16.84 -16.05
N GLN A 235 -5.74 -16.71 -16.44
CA GLN A 235 -5.31 -15.83 -17.53
C GLN A 235 -5.69 -16.43 -18.89
N LEU A 236 -6.81 -15.99 -19.44
CA LEU A 236 -7.36 -16.47 -20.71
C LEU A 236 -6.66 -15.83 -21.93
N ALA A 237 -6.24 -14.56 -21.82
CA ALA A 237 -5.45 -13.85 -22.82
C ALA A 237 -4.50 -12.83 -22.14
N LYS A 238 -3.57 -12.20 -22.88
CA LYS A 238 -2.53 -11.32 -22.28
C LYS A 238 -3.07 -10.23 -21.34
N ARG A 239 -4.25 -9.68 -21.62
CA ARG A 239 -4.90 -8.60 -20.87
C ARG A 239 -6.29 -8.95 -20.34
N PHE A 240 -6.61 -10.24 -20.27
CA PHE A 240 -7.95 -10.71 -19.89
C PHE A 240 -7.85 -11.98 -19.05
N SER A 241 -8.53 -12.00 -17.92
CA SER A 241 -8.57 -13.17 -17.03
C SER A 241 -9.93 -13.32 -16.33
N LEU A 242 -10.23 -14.57 -15.96
CA LEU A 242 -11.44 -14.94 -15.22
C LEU A 242 -11.06 -15.24 -13.78
N ALA A 243 -11.60 -14.46 -12.85
CA ALA A 243 -11.43 -14.67 -11.41
C ALA A 243 -12.68 -15.35 -10.83
N THR A 244 -12.48 -16.38 -10.02
CA THR A 244 -13.58 -17.05 -9.32
C THR A 244 -13.11 -17.63 -7.99
N GLY A 245 -13.97 -17.58 -6.97
CA GLY A 245 -13.60 -18.07 -5.65
C GLY A 245 -14.70 -17.94 -4.61
N VAL A 246 -14.37 -18.37 -3.40
CA VAL A 246 -15.24 -18.30 -2.24
C VAL A 246 -14.95 -17.03 -1.45
N THR A 247 -15.98 -16.49 -0.80
CA THR A 247 -15.87 -15.36 0.12
C THR A 247 -16.36 -15.78 1.49
N PHE A 248 -15.64 -15.38 2.53
CA PHE A 248 -16.16 -15.35 3.88
C PHE A 248 -16.50 -13.90 4.21
N ASN A 249 -17.76 -13.65 4.52
CA ASN A 249 -18.28 -12.31 4.69
C ASN A 249 -18.68 -12.06 6.14
N THR A 250 -18.42 -10.85 6.62
CA THR A 250 -18.95 -10.36 7.89
C THR A 250 -19.58 -8.99 7.69
N TYR A 251 -20.81 -8.81 8.15
CA TYR A 251 -21.54 -7.55 8.05
C TYR A 251 -21.85 -7.03 9.44
N LEU A 252 -21.22 -5.90 9.77
CA LEU A 252 -21.33 -5.26 11.06
C LEU A 252 -22.26 -4.06 10.95
N THR A 253 -23.37 -4.11 11.68
CA THR A 253 -24.39 -3.07 11.71
C THR A 253 -24.67 -2.57 13.11
N ARG A 254 -25.08 -1.32 13.27
CA ARG A 254 -25.57 -0.76 14.55
C ARG A 254 -27.06 -1.05 14.77
N ASN A 255 -27.43 -1.60 15.92
CA ASN A 255 -28.79 -2.05 16.25
C ASN A 255 -29.83 -0.92 16.33
N SER A 256 -29.39 0.31 16.67
CA SER A 256 -30.29 1.47 16.79
C SER A 256 -30.76 2.03 15.44
N TYR A 257 -30.18 1.58 14.33
CA TYR A 257 -30.56 1.99 12.99
C TYR A 257 -31.28 0.84 12.30
N THR A 258 -32.43 1.12 11.68
CA THR A 258 -33.33 0.09 11.14
C THR A 258 -33.44 0.12 9.61
N GLN A 259 -32.90 1.14 8.95
CA GLN A 259 -33.03 1.33 7.50
C GLN A 259 -31.88 0.68 6.71
N TYR A 260 -31.33 -0.43 7.20
CA TYR A 260 -30.33 -1.19 6.44
C TYR A 260 -30.95 -1.85 5.20
N PRO A 261 -30.19 -2.02 4.11
CA PRO A 261 -30.67 -2.75 2.95
C PRO A 261 -30.85 -4.22 3.26
N LYS A 262 -31.82 -4.85 2.59
CA LYS A 262 -31.85 -6.31 2.46
C LYS A 262 -30.63 -6.71 1.63
N LEU A 263 -29.70 -7.49 2.17
CA LEU A 263 -28.49 -7.85 1.45
C LEU A 263 -28.77 -8.83 0.30
N PHE A 264 -29.55 -9.87 0.59
CA PHE A 264 -29.83 -10.95 -0.34
C PHE A 264 -31.15 -10.74 -1.07
N THR A 265 -31.14 -10.92 -2.39
CA THR A 265 -32.34 -10.78 -3.23
C THR A 265 -32.51 -11.96 -4.19
N TYR A 266 -31.40 -12.43 -4.78
CA TYR A 266 -31.42 -13.52 -5.76
C TYR A 266 -31.16 -14.89 -5.13
N TYR A 267 -30.29 -14.94 -4.12
CA TYR A 267 -29.92 -16.14 -3.39
C TYR A 267 -29.59 -15.76 -1.94
N THR A 268 -30.12 -16.53 -0.99
CA THR A 268 -29.89 -16.32 0.44
C THR A 268 -28.98 -17.44 0.96
N PRO A 269 -27.69 -17.16 1.23
CA PRO A 269 -26.81 -18.13 1.84
C PRO A 269 -27.24 -18.44 3.27
N THR A 270 -26.79 -19.57 3.81
CA THR A 270 -26.89 -19.82 5.25
C THR A 270 -26.04 -18.77 5.99
N ASP A 271 -26.69 -17.95 6.81
CA ASP A 271 -26.03 -16.94 7.62
C ASP A 271 -26.17 -17.24 9.13
N HIS A 272 -25.21 -16.74 9.90
CA HIS A 272 -25.25 -16.73 11.34
C HIS A 272 -25.10 -15.30 11.84
N SER A 273 -26.02 -14.86 12.68
CA SER A 273 -26.04 -13.50 13.22
C SER A 273 -25.87 -13.52 14.74
N ILE A 274 -24.95 -12.70 15.25
CA ILE A 274 -24.64 -12.57 16.68
C ILE A 274 -24.78 -11.10 17.09
N LYS A 275 -25.47 -10.86 18.21
CA LYS A 275 -25.55 -9.51 18.81
C LYS A 275 -24.32 -9.24 19.66
N ILE A 276 -23.66 -8.10 19.42
CA ILE A 276 -22.47 -7.66 20.15
C ILE A 276 -22.76 -6.27 20.73
N LYS A 277 -23.19 -6.22 21.99
CA LYS A 277 -23.63 -4.98 22.67
C LYS A 277 -24.66 -4.21 21.82
N ASN A 278 -24.26 -3.09 21.22
CA ASN A 278 -25.10 -2.20 20.41
C ASN A 278 -25.03 -2.49 18.90
N ASN A 279 -24.33 -3.56 18.51
CA ASN A 279 -24.14 -3.96 17.12
C ASN A 279 -24.70 -5.36 16.86
N ASN A 280 -24.91 -5.66 15.58
CA ASN A 280 -25.22 -6.98 15.06
C ASN A 280 -24.13 -7.36 14.06
N LEU A 281 -23.62 -8.57 14.17
CA LEU A 281 -22.62 -9.15 13.27
C LEU A 281 -23.26 -10.33 12.55
N SER A 282 -23.50 -10.19 11.25
CA SER A 282 -23.96 -11.28 10.39
C SER A 282 -22.78 -11.88 9.64
N MET A 283 -22.73 -13.21 9.50
CA MET A 283 -21.60 -13.93 8.93
C MET A 283 -22.11 -15.01 7.98
N TRP A 284 -21.52 -15.14 6.79
CA TRP A 284 -21.89 -16.17 5.81
C TRP A 284 -20.75 -16.49 4.85
N VAL A 285 -20.87 -17.63 4.18
CA VAL A 285 -20.00 -18.00 3.05
C VAL A 285 -20.72 -17.65 1.75
N GLY A 286 -20.01 -16.98 0.85
CA GLY A 286 -20.47 -16.59 -0.47
C GLY A 286 -19.50 -17.00 -1.57
N ALA A 287 -19.73 -16.48 -2.76
CA ALA A 287 -18.89 -16.71 -3.92
C ALA A 287 -18.83 -15.48 -4.80
N ARG A 288 -17.68 -15.28 -5.45
CA ARG A 288 -17.46 -14.19 -6.39
C ARG A 288 -16.96 -14.75 -7.70
N VAL A 289 -17.54 -14.26 -8.79
CA VAL A 289 -17.04 -14.47 -10.16
C VAL A 289 -16.83 -13.10 -10.81
N GLY A 290 -15.70 -12.93 -11.49
CA GLY A 290 -15.35 -11.65 -12.10
C GLY A 290 -14.46 -11.78 -13.31
N LEU A 291 -14.56 -10.79 -14.19
CA LEU A 291 -13.67 -10.61 -15.32
C LEU A 291 -12.67 -9.51 -14.99
N ARG A 292 -11.39 -9.78 -15.24
CA ARG A 292 -10.31 -8.83 -15.02
C ARG A 292 -9.65 -8.46 -16.33
N PHE A 293 -9.32 -7.18 -16.46
CA PHE A 293 -8.71 -6.62 -17.65
C PHE A 293 -7.57 -5.66 -17.33
N LEU A 294 -6.81 -5.36 -18.39
CA LEU A 294 -5.50 -4.67 -18.44
C LEU A 294 -4.30 -5.61 -18.28
#